data_AF-A0A8S8XR71-F1
#
_entry.id   AF-A0A8S8XR71-F1
#
_cell.length_a   1.000
_cell.length_b   1.000
_cell.length_c   1.000
_cell.angle_alpha   90.00
_cell.angle_beta   90.00
_cell.angle_gamma   90.00
#
_symmetry.space_group_name_H-M   'P 1'
#
loop_
_entity.id
_entity.type
_entity.pdbx_description
1 polymer ?
#
loop_
_entity_poly.entity_id
_entity_poly.type
_entity_poly.pdbx_seq_one_letter_code
_entity_poly.pdbx_strand_id
1 'polypeptide(L)'
;MFTHSDRVLDLPEYRVQSSIMEEGGILGFALIELFAYIPAEGIRIPLVNMVLLFLLLNVALIGFLFVYEVARILFLDVQDVSGKGGIRLADSRLLRAERSQQAKVLNFCFTGFAGQSMLLLGLAMITFWDSSFLPQGAACGSWENNLCAIIQKDALEELTWMLSSGGQVAFIVIWARSRKIGSRLEDISFDASVGENRARMAQLEDVIYLKQKAIRKLVTDDSWDRALKRIDAVIEGHGEQLEGLDLVRKTDAMMEINAAMGRWDDAENNAVSILALRGGREAQIARLILVAASLSQRDFAEAKPRLALLPDDDIEAARLQWFASLMQPKKRKLDDKLKSLLAVDPLMKRNIDLIRRFIDGQAKTKLNYRQNPADRLILLGDIARLRLTGKSEAALNILEGYIKDNSLEDWVHGGVVCALLHLDEGRVLTATNMAENLAKQQSRHPHLRSLLRHLESIGETISASSEPTGIEWLRDSGLDWVNAWPYRHTVAPAPALVTKELQKHAWQANGWIAFGDENTFNNAKKKSTAGWKLLNSYKTESDFPPCLFTHMTGVVVTIGGMPVDLGLPGDIDISEIVKSGLLD
;
A
#
# COMPACT_ATOMS: atom_id res chain seq x y z
N MET A 1 -30.03 49.39 -4.57
CA MET A 1 -29.01 49.96 -5.48
C MET A 1 -28.18 50.88 -4.59
N PHE A 2 -26.91 50.57 -4.32
CA PHE A 2 -26.11 51.44 -3.44
C PHE A 2 -25.79 52.71 -4.23
N THR A 3 -26.04 53.86 -3.62
CA THR A 3 -25.77 55.17 -4.19
C THR A 3 -24.91 55.92 -3.20
N HIS A 4 -23.79 56.45 -3.68
CA HIS A 4 -22.91 57.31 -2.91
C HIS A 4 -23.65 58.57 -2.45
N SER A 5 -23.24 59.12 -1.31
CA SER A 5 -23.75 60.40 -0.81
C SER A 5 -23.40 61.55 -1.76
N ASP A 6 -24.23 62.60 -1.75
CA ASP A 6 -24.02 63.81 -2.56
C ASP A 6 -22.60 64.38 -2.39
N ARG A 7 -22.02 64.20 -1.21
CA ARG A 7 -20.66 64.60 -0.88
C ARG A 7 -19.57 63.91 -1.72
N VAL A 8 -19.73 62.62 -2.03
CA VAL A 8 -18.80 61.87 -2.87
C VAL A 8 -18.99 62.23 -4.33
N LEU A 9 -20.25 62.45 -4.74
CA LEU A 9 -20.61 62.85 -6.11
C LEU A 9 -20.11 64.27 -6.45
N ASP A 10 -20.00 65.15 -5.46
CA ASP A 10 -19.47 66.52 -5.60
C ASP A 10 -17.93 66.60 -5.59
N LEU A 11 -17.22 65.47 -5.42
CA LEU A 11 -15.75 65.47 -5.48
C LEU A 11 -15.26 65.57 -6.93
N PRO A 12 -14.38 66.53 -7.26
CA PRO A 12 -13.92 66.76 -8.64
C PRO A 12 -13.10 65.60 -9.22
N GLU A 13 -12.53 64.74 -8.37
CA GLU A 13 -11.74 63.59 -8.82
C GLU A 13 -12.54 62.29 -8.87
N TYR A 14 -13.71 62.22 -8.24
CA TYR A 14 -14.54 61.02 -8.24
C TYR A 14 -15.34 60.96 -9.55
N ARG A 15 -15.07 59.93 -10.36
CA ARG A 15 -15.90 59.62 -11.53
C ARG A 15 -16.92 58.59 -11.10
N VAL A 16 -18.20 58.92 -11.31
CA VAL A 16 -19.31 57.99 -11.07
C VAL A 16 -19.03 56.70 -11.82
N GLN A 17 -18.85 55.62 -11.06
CA GLN A 17 -18.68 54.29 -11.60
C GLN A 17 -20.04 53.65 -11.87
N SER A 18 -20.09 52.76 -12.84
CA SER A 18 -21.30 52.07 -13.28
C SER A 18 -21.75 50.99 -12.27
N SER A 19 -20.82 50.47 -11.45
CA SER A 19 -21.12 49.48 -10.42
C SER A 19 -20.24 49.63 -9.18
N ILE A 20 -20.77 49.20 -8.03
CA ILE A 20 -20.04 49.04 -6.75
C ILE A 20 -18.83 48.12 -6.89
N MET A 21 -18.81 47.29 -7.94
CA MET A 21 -17.72 46.36 -8.20
C MET A 21 -16.47 47.08 -8.71
N GLU A 22 -16.62 48.20 -9.43
CA GLU A 22 -15.52 49.08 -9.84
C GLU A 22 -14.90 49.83 -8.64
N GLU A 23 -15.65 49.93 -7.53
CA GLU A 23 -15.25 50.63 -6.30
C GLU A 23 -14.62 49.71 -5.25
N GLY A 24 -14.41 48.42 -5.57
CA GLY A 24 -13.84 47.45 -4.64
C GLY A 24 -14.87 46.75 -3.74
N GLY A 25 -16.12 46.65 -4.19
CA GLY A 25 -17.21 45.98 -3.46
C GLY A 25 -17.72 46.80 -2.28
N ILE A 26 -18.50 46.18 -1.39
CA ILE A 26 -19.13 46.86 -0.23
C ILE A 26 -18.11 47.57 0.66
N LEU A 27 -16.92 46.97 0.83
CA LEU A 27 -15.87 47.51 1.70
C LEU A 27 -15.18 48.71 1.04
N GLY A 28 -14.90 48.63 -0.27
CA GLY A 28 -14.36 49.75 -1.03
C GLY A 28 -15.35 50.91 -1.15
N PHE A 29 -16.64 50.63 -1.41
CA PHE A 29 -17.74 51.60 -1.36
C PHE A 29 -17.78 52.35 -0.01
N ALA A 30 -17.73 51.62 1.12
CA ALA A 30 -17.74 52.23 2.44
C ALA A 30 -16.47 53.04 2.75
N LEU A 31 -15.31 52.63 2.23
CA LEU A 31 -14.05 53.34 2.41
C LEU A 31 -14.00 54.63 1.58
N ILE A 32 -14.54 54.63 0.36
CA ILE A 32 -14.69 55.84 -0.46
C ILE A 32 -15.57 56.86 0.27
N GLU A 33 -16.67 56.40 0.89
CA GLU A 33 -17.52 57.22 1.76
C GLU A 33 -16.76 57.83 2.94
N LEU A 34 -15.92 57.01 3.57
CA LEU A 34 -15.10 57.42 4.71
C LEU A 34 -14.02 58.44 4.30
N PHE A 35 -13.39 58.26 3.15
CA PHE A 35 -12.31 59.15 2.66
C PHE A 35 -12.83 60.45 2.07
N ALA A 36 -14.11 60.53 1.69
CA ALA A 36 -14.75 61.78 1.33
C ALA A 36 -14.82 62.79 2.50
N TYR A 37 -14.56 62.35 3.74
CA TYR A 37 -14.41 63.23 4.90
C TYR A 37 -13.06 63.97 4.94
N ILE A 38 -12.07 63.58 4.12
CA ILE A 38 -10.73 64.17 4.10
C ILE A 38 -10.68 65.30 3.05
N PRO A 39 -10.45 66.56 3.44
CA PRO A 39 -10.53 67.71 2.53
C PRO A 39 -9.27 67.95 1.68
N ALA A 40 -8.16 67.26 1.94
CA ALA A 40 -6.90 67.45 1.21
C ALA A 40 -6.72 66.43 0.09
N GLU A 41 -6.73 66.91 -1.17
CA GLU A 41 -6.62 66.09 -2.39
C GLU A 41 -5.32 65.26 -2.43
N GLY A 42 -4.20 65.84 -1.97
CA GLY A 42 -2.89 65.18 -1.93
C GLY A 42 -2.78 63.98 -0.97
N ILE A 43 -3.76 63.80 -0.07
CA ILE A 43 -3.84 62.67 0.87
C ILE A 43 -4.92 61.68 0.43
N ARG A 44 -6.04 62.17 -0.11
CA ARG A 44 -7.18 61.35 -0.56
C ARG A 44 -6.83 60.44 -1.74
N ILE A 45 -6.18 60.97 -2.78
CA ILE A 45 -5.88 60.22 -4.01
C ILE A 45 -4.92 59.03 -3.77
N PRO A 46 -3.81 59.18 -3.03
CA PRO A 46 -2.95 58.04 -2.67
C PRO A 46 -3.64 56.99 -1.81
N LEU A 47 -4.59 57.37 -0.96
CA LEU A 47 -5.34 56.46 -0.09
C LEU A 47 -6.28 55.54 -0.88
N VAL A 48 -6.99 56.08 -1.87
CA VAL A 48 -7.85 55.27 -2.77
C VAL A 48 -7.02 54.29 -3.60
N ASN A 49 -5.87 54.73 -4.13
CA ASN A 49 -4.94 53.86 -4.85
C ASN A 49 -4.33 52.79 -3.93
N MET A 50 -4.01 53.13 -2.66
CA MET A 50 -3.57 52.18 -1.65
C MET A 50 -4.64 51.14 -1.31
N VAL A 51 -5.92 51.51 -1.33
CA VAL A 51 -7.05 50.60 -1.05
C VAL A 51 -7.22 49.58 -2.18
N LEU A 52 -7.13 50.03 -3.44
CA LEU A 52 -7.11 49.14 -4.61
C LEU A 52 -5.90 48.19 -4.60
N LEU A 53 -4.71 48.70 -4.26
CA LEU A 53 -3.50 47.87 -4.11
C LEU A 53 -3.63 46.88 -2.95
N PHE A 54 -4.23 47.30 -1.84
CA PHE A 54 -4.55 46.47 -0.67
C PHE A 54 -5.58 45.37 -0.99
N LEU A 55 -6.57 45.66 -1.83
CA LEU A 55 -7.56 44.69 -2.32
C LEU A 55 -6.92 43.60 -3.19
N LEU A 56 -5.98 43.95 -4.08
CA LEU A 56 -5.20 42.98 -4.85
C LEU A 56 -4.27 42.15 -3.94
N LEU A 57 -3.64 42.79 -2.95
CA LEU A 57 -2.80 42.12 -1.95
C LEU A 57 -3.61 41.15 -1.07
N ASN A 58 -4.87 41.47 -0.77
CA ASN A 58 -5.76 40.63 0.02
C ASN A 58 -6.07 39.30 -0.67
N VAL A 59 -6.22 39.28 -2.00
CA VAL A 59 -6.41 38.02 -2.73
C VAL A 59 -5.18 37.10 -2.59
N ALA A 60 -3.98 37.68 -2.70
CA ALA A 60 -2.74 36.92 -2.51
C ALA A 60 -2.56 36.44 -1.06
N LEU A 61 -2.91 37.27 -0.08
CA LEU A 61 -2.78 36.97 1.34
C LEU A 61 -3.78 35.87 1.79
N ILE A 62 -5.04 35.94 1.32
CA ILE A 62 -6.04 34.88 1.52
C ILE A 62 -5.60 33.59 0.84
N GLY A 63 -5.02 33.69 -0.37
CA GLY A 63 -4.45 32.56 -1.09
C GLY A 63 -3.34 31.85 -0.32
N PHE A 64 -2.40 32.61 0.23
CA PHE A 64 -1.33 32.09 1.08
C PHE A 64 -1.88 31.44 2.36
N LEU A 65 -2.83 32.09 3.02
CA LEU A 65 -3.53 31.55 4.20
C LEU A 65 -4.29 30.25 3.88
N PHE A 66 -4.90 30.14 2.70
CA PHE A 66 -5.57 28.91 2.27
C PHE A 66 -4.57 27.77 2.07
N VAL A 67 -3.46 28.00 1.37
CA VAL A 67 -2.42 26.98 1.20
C VAL A 67 -1.82 26.58 2.55
N TYR A 68 -1.55 27.55 3.42
CA TYR A 68 -1.08 27.31 4.78
C TYR A 68 -2.07 26.45 5.58
N GLU A 69 -3.36 26.78 5.53
CA GLU A 69 -4.38 26.05 6.29
C GLU A 69 -4.65 24.65 5.71
N VAL A 70 -4.61 24.47 4.39
CA VAL A 70 -4.69 23.15 3.75
C VAL A 70 -3.48 22.30 4.10
N ALA A 71 -2.27 22.86 4.05
CA ALA A 71 -1.05 22.17 4.48
C ALA A 71 -1.17 21.77 5.96
N ARG A 72 -1.57 22.71 6.82
CA ARG A 72 -1.79 22.48 8.25
C ARG A 72 -2.81 21.37 8.49
N ILE A 73 -3.96 21.38 7.82
CA ILE A 73 -5.00 20.35 7.93
C ILE A 73 -4.49 18.97 7.47
N LEU A 74 -3.71 18.92 6.39
CA LEU A 74 -3.11 17.69 5.86
C LEU A 74 -2.08 17.09 6.86
N PHE A 75 -1.35 17.94 7.57
CA PHE A 75 -0.41 17.53 8.62
C PHE A 75 -1.08 17.21 9.97
N LEU A 76 -2.34 17.64 10.18
CA LEU A 76 -3.10 17.53 11.44
C LEU A 76 -4.17 16.43 11.48
N ASP A 77 -4.20 15.52 10.51
CA ASP A 77 -5.04 14.31 10.54
C ASP A 77 -6.58 14.56 10.47
N VAL A 78 -7.02 15.62 9.79
CA VAL A 78 -8.45 15.79 9.46
C VAL A 78 -8.72 15.23 8.07
N GLN A 79 -9.37 14.07 8.04
CA GLN A 79 -9.53 13.16 6.91
C GLN A 79 -10.29 13.69 5.68
N ASP A 80 -10.90 14.87 5.72
CA ASP A 80 -11.74 15.36 4.62
C ASP A 80 -11.45 16.83 4.30
N VAL A 81 -10.74 17.09 3.20
CA VAL A 81 -10.96 18.35 2.46
C VAL A 81 -12.20 18.11 1.59
N SER A 82 -13.36 18.51 2.12
CA SER A 82 -14.70 18.51 1.50
C SER A 82 -15.58 17.26 1.72
N GLY A 83 -16.66 17.43 2.48
CA GLY A 83 -17.66 16.39 2.76
C GLY A 83 -18.48 15.95 1.54
N LYS A 84 -19.00 14.72 1.59
CA LYS A 84 -19.91 14.04 0.63
C LYS A 84 -19.55 14.12 -0.87
N GLY A 85 -18.29 14.43 -1.20
CA GLY A 85 -17.73 14.38 -2.55
C GLY A 85 -16.20 14.52 -2.61
N GLY A 86 -15.51 14.29 -1.49
CA GLY A 86 -14.06 14.49 -1.37
C GLY A 86 -13.25 13.55 -2.26
N ILE A 87 -12.27 14.10 -2.95
CA ILE A 87 -11.26 13.33 -3.68
C ILE A 87 -10.30 12.74 -2.63
N ARG A 88 -10.30 11.42 -2.45
CA ARG A 88 -9.28 10.73 -1.65
C ARG A 88 -7.94 10.80 -2.38
N LEU A 89 -7.08 11.72 -1.98
CA LEU A 89 -5.75 11.90 -2.60
C LEU A 89 -4.74 10.84 -2.16
N ALA A 90 -4.82 10.36 -0.90
CA ALA A 90 -4.02 9.25 -0.36
C ALA A 90 -4.55 8.84 1.04
N ASP A 91 -4.17 7.66 1.52
CA ASP A 91 -4.46 7.20 2.90
C ASP A 91 -3.71 8.07 3.94
N SER A 92 -4.39 8.49 5.00
CA SER A 92 -3.85 9.40 6.03
C SER A 92 -2.66 8.81 6.80
N ARG A 93 -2.55 7.48 6.83
CA ARG A 93 -1.40 6.76 7.40
C ARG A 93 -0.18 6.82 6.50
N LEU A 94 -0.36 6.67 5.19
CA LEU A 94 0.71 6.81 4.19
C LEU A 94 1.19 8.26 4.05
N LEU A 95 0.27 9.23 4.11
CA LEU A 95 0.62 10.65 4.15
C LEU A 95 1.48 11.00 5.37
N ARG A 96 1.29 10.36 6.53
CA ARG A 96 2.15 10.55 7.70
C ARG A 96 3.54 9.94 7.54
N ALA A 97 3.64 8.82 6.83
CA ALA A 97 4.87 8.05 6.70
C ALA A 97 5.84 8.59 5.62
N GLU A 98 5.33 9.21 4.55
CA GLU A 98 6.14 9.53 3.36
C GLU A 98 6.20 11.01 3.00
N ARG A 99 7.37 11.63 3.20
CA ARG A 99 7.65 13.02 2.78
C ARG A 99 7.46 13.26 1.28
N SER A 100 7.68 12.27 0.43
CA SER A 100 7.48 12.37 -1.02
C SER A 100 6.01 12.50 -1.41
N GLN A 101 5.10 11.81 -0.71
CA GLN A 101 3.66 11.91 -0.92
C GLN A 101 3.12 13.23 -0.36
N GLN A 102 3.61 13.65 0.82
CA GLN A 102 3.33 14.98 1.36
C GLN A 102 3.71 16.07 0.36
N ALA A 103 4.91 15.97 -0.24
CA ALA A 103 5.38 16.92 -1.24
C ALA A 103 4.53 16.92 -2.53
N LYS A 104 4.01 15.77 -2.99
CA LYS A 104 3.12 15.71 -4.16
C LYS A 104 1.78 16.39 -3.92
N VAL A 105 1.17 16.16 -2.76
CA VAL A 105 -0.10 16.82 -2.40
C VAL A 105 0.12 18.32 -2.24
N LEU A 106 1.22 18.71 -1.59
CA LEU A 106 1.59 20.11 -1.43
C LEU A 106 1.84 20.78 -2.80
N ASN A 107 2.54 20.11 -3.72
CA ASN A 107 2.76 20.58 -5.08
C ASN A 107 1.45 20.72 -5.85
N PHE A 108 0.52 19.76 -5.74
CA PHE A 108 -0.82 19.86 -6.35
C PHE A 108 -1.56 21.12 -5.86
N CYS A 109 -1.59 21.35 -4.54
CA CYS A 109 -2.18 22.55 -3.95
C CYS A 109 -1.50 23.85 -4.43
N PHE A 110 -0.15 23.88 -4.47
CA PHE A 110 0.59 25.02 -5.00
C PHE A 110 0.34 25.26 -6.48
N THR A 111 0.23 24.22 -7.30
CA THR A 111 -0.08 24.37 -8.74
C THR A 111 -1.49 24.89 -8.98
N GLY A 112 -2.48 24.43 -8.20
CA GLY A 112 -3.85 24.96 -8.27
C GLY A 112 -3.92 26.43 -7.89
N PHE A 113 -3.22 26.83 -6.81
CA PHE A 113 -3.14 28.22 -6.38
C PHE A 113 -2.38 29.10 -7.37
N ALA A 114 -1.24 28.64 -7.90
CA ALA A 114 -0.46 29.35 -8.89
C ALA A 114 -1.27 29.55 -10.20
N GLY A 115 -2.03 28.54 -10.62
CA GLY A 115 -2.92 28.63 -11.78
C GLY A 115 -4.01 29.69 -11.60
N GLN A 116 -4.71 29.69 -10.46
CA GLN A 116 -5.72 30.71 -10.15
C GLN A 116 -5.10 32.11 -10.07
N SER A 117 -3.93 32.23 -9.43
CA SER A 117 -3.26 33.52 -9.25
C SER A 117 -2.75 34.10 -10.58
N MET A 118 -2.19 33.25 -11.46
CA MET A 118 -1.81 33.68 -12.81
C MET A 118 -3.01 34.04 -13.67
N LEU A 119 -4.13 33.32 -13.55
CA LEU A 119 -5.36 33.63 -14.27
C LEU A 119 -5.95 34.96 -13.81
N LEU A 120 -6.03 35.20 -12.50
CA LEU A 120 -6.48 36.48 -11.93
C LEU A 120 -5.52 37.62 -12.27
N LEU A 121 -4.21 37.38 -12.27
CA LEU A 121 -3.23 38.37 -12.74
C LEU A 121 -3.41 38.66 -14.23
N GLY A 122 -3.60 37.64 -15.07
CA GLY A 122 -3.84 37.80 -16.50
C GLY A 122 -5.12 38.58 -16.80
N LEU A 123 -6.22 38.25 -16.12
CA LEU A 123 -7.47 39.00 -16.19
C LEU A 123 -7.29 40.43 -15.68
N ALA A 124 -6.62 40.63 -14.54
CA ALA A 124 -6.34 41.95 -14.00
C ALA A 124 -5.43 42.79 -14.92
N MET A 125 -4.43 42.19 -15.58
CA MET A 125 -3.60 42.90 -16.56
C MET A 125 -4.40 43.30 -17.80
N ILE A 126 -5.35 42.46 -18.24
CA ILE A 126 -6.24 42.75 -19.37
C ILE A 126 -7.25 43.85 -19.01
N THR A 127 -7.74 43.90 -17.77
CA THR A 127 -8.77 44.88 -17.35
C THR A 127 -8.19 46.20 -16.84
N PHE A 128 -7.09 46.18 -16.07
CA PHE A 128 -6.50 47.38 -15.47
C PHE A 128 -5.50 48.11 -16.37
N TRP A 129 -4.75 47.41 -17.23
CA TRP A 129 -3.55 48.01 -17.80
C TRP A 129 -3.64 48.56 -19.22
N ASP A 130 -4.76 48.42 -19.94
CA ASP A 130 -4.92 49.27 -21.12
C ASP A 130 -6.36 49.49 -21.61
N SER A 131 -6.87 50.69 -21.37
CA SER A 131 -8.01 51.27 -22.08
C SER A 131 -7.71 51.58 -23.56
N SER A 132 -6.53 51.24 -24.08
CA SER A 132 -6.09 51.56 -25.45
C SER A 132 -6.02 50.36 -26.39
N PHE A 133 -6.04 49.11 -25.90
CA PHE A 133 -5.89 47.91 -26.74
C PHE A 133 -7.17 47.08 -26.96
N LEU A 134 -8.22 47.30 -26.17
CA LEU A 134 -9.56 46.79 -26.47
C LEU A 134 -10.35 47.88 -27.20
N PRO A 135 -10.70 47.71 -28.49
CA PRO A 135 -11.43 48.74 -29.21
C PRO A 135 -12.83 48.90 -28.60
N GLN A 136 -13.14 50.08 -28.06
CA GLN A 136 -14.45 50.40 -27.50
C GLN A 136 -15.20 51.39 -28.41
N GLY A 137 -16.52 51.19 -28.54
CA GLY A 137 -17.38 52.05 -29.34
C GLY A 137 -16.95 52.12 -30.81
N ALA A 138 -16.83 53.33 -31.36
CA ALA A 138 -16.55 53.59 -32.78
C ALA A 138 -15.22 53.00 -33.31
N ALA A 139 -14.32 52.55 -32.44
CA ALA A 139 -13.06 51.90 -32.81
C ALA A 139 -13.20 50.38 -33.08
N CYS A 140 -14.33 49.74 -32.75
CA CYS A 140 -14.49 48.28 -32.88
C CYS A 140 -14.82 47.79 -34.31
N GLY A 141 -15.18 48.69 -35.24
CA GLY A 141 -15.31 48.38 -36.66
C GLY A 141 -16.08 47.07 -36.94
N SER A 142 -15.49 46.16 -37.72
CA SER A 142 -16.14 44.89 -38.10
C SER A 142 -16.27 43.84 -36.99
N TRP A 143 -15.81 44.13 -35.77
CA TRP A 143 -15.76 43.19 -34.64
C TRP A 143 -16.89 43.44 -33.63
N GLU A 144 -17.75 44.43 -33.90
CA GLU A 144 -18.88 44.86 -33.08
C GLU A 144 -19.85 43.71 -32.75
N ASN A 145 -20.06 42.79 -33.70
CA ASN A 145 -21.06 41.71 -33.57
C ASN A 145 -20.52 40.37 -33.04
N ASN A 146 -19.20 40.24 -32.79
CA ASN A 146 -18.61 38.96 -32.34
C ASN A 146 -17.77 39.10 -31.08
N LEU A 147 -16.73 39.96 -31.08
CA LEU A 147 -15.77 40.01 -29.97
C LEU A 147 -16.09 41.14 -28.98
N CYS A 148 -16.47 42.33 -29.46
CA CYS A 148 -16.78 43.48 -28.59
C CYS A 148 -18.16 43.38 -27.91
N ALA A 149 -19.07 42.55 -28.42
CA ALA A 149 -20.35 42.27 -27.75
C ALA A 149 -20.21 41.29 -26.58
N ILE A 150 -19.25 40.38 -26.63
CA ILE A 150 -19.04 39.31 -25.62
C ILE A 150 -17.95 39.70 -24.62
N ILE A 151 -16.92 40.43 -25.07
CA ILE A 151 -15.80 40.90 -24.26
C ILE A 151 -15.97 42.41 -24.02
N GLN A 152 -17.06 42.79 -23.35
CA GLN A 152 -17.18 44.13 -22.79
C GLN A 152 -16.32 44.23 -21.53
N LYS A 153 -15.70 45.38 -21.30
CA LYS A 153 -14.85 45.66 -20.13
C LYS A 153 -15.57 45.27 -18.84
N ASP A 154 -16.82 45.68 -18.73
CA ASP A 154 -17.70 45.41 -17.59
C ASP A 154 -17.92 43.91 -17.38
N ALA A 155 -18.05 43.12 -18.46
CA ALA A 155 -18.26 41.68 -18.38
C ALA A 155 -16.99 40.90 -17.96
N LEU A 156 -15.80 41.34 -18.41
CA LEU A 156 -14.52 40.75 -17.97
C LEU A 156 -14.18 41.13 -16.53
N GLU A 157 -14.49 42.36 -16.12
CA GLU A 157 -14.32 42.81 -14.74
C GLU A 157 -15.29 42.10 -13.81
N GLU A 158 -16.56 41.98 -14.20
CA GLU A 158 -17.58 41.22 -13.47
C GLU A 158 -17.14 39.75 -13.31
N LEU A 159 -16.59 39.14 -14.36
CA LEU A 159 -16.08 37.76 -14.31
C LEU A 159 -14.85 37.61 -13.40
N THR A 160 -13.93 38.59 -13.41
CA THR A 160 -12.74 38.60 -12.54
C THR A 160 -13.14 38.68 -11.06
N TRP A 161 -14.08 39.56 -10.74
CA TRP A 161 -14.58 39.74 -9.38
C TRP A 161 -15.52 38.61 -8.95
N MET A 162 -16.32 38.03 -9.85
CA MET A 162 -17.12 36.84 -9.57
C MET A 162 -16.22 35.64 -9.25
N LEU A 163 -15.11 35.46 -9.98
CA LEU A 163 -14.14 34.39 -9.70
C LEU A 163 -13.39 34.63 -8.38
N SER A 164 -12.96 35.87 -8.11
CA SER A 164 -12.28 36.26 -6.87
C SER A 164 -13.19 36.12 -5.64
N SER A 165 -14.42 36.66 -5.72
CA SER A 165 -15.43 36.57 -4.65
C SER A 165 -15.93 35.15 -4.44
N GLY A 166 -16.15 34.38 -5.52
CA GLY A 166 -16.47 32.95 -5.44
C GLY A 166 -15.39 32.16 -4.68
N GLY A 167 -14.11 32.46 -4.96
CA GLY A 167 -12.98 31.88 -4.22
C GLY A 167 -12.96 32.25 -2.74
N GLN A 168 -13.21 33.53 -2.41
CA GLN A 168 -13.24 34.01 -1.02
C GLN A 168 -14.44 33.47 -0.22
N VAL A 169 -15.62 33.36 -0.84
CA VAL A 169 -16.82 32.80 -0.20
C VAL A 169 -16.63 31.29 0.05
N ALA A 170 -16.11 30.56 -0.95
CA ALA A 170 -15.76 29.16 -0.76
C ALA A 170 -14.73 28.98 0.36
N PHE A 171 -13.72 29.85 0.43
CA PHE A 171 -12.75 29.87 1.52
C PHE A 171 -13.41 30.11 2.88
N ILE A 172 -14.22 31.15 3.04
CA ILE A 172 -14.88 31.47 4.32
C ILE A 172 -15.78 30.31 4.78
N VAL A 173 -16.48 29.66 3.86
CA VAL A 173 -17.31 28.48 4.17
C VAL A 173 -16.46 27.29 4.63
N ILE A 174 -15.35 27.01 3.95
CA ILE A 174 -14.41 25.95 4.35
C ILE A 174 -13.74 26.29 5.69
N TRP A 175 -13.28 27.53 5.84
CA TRP A 175 -12.61 28.04 7.03
C TRP A 175 -13.52 28.04 8.26
N ALA A 176 -14.76 28.51 8.14
CA ALA A 176 -15.74 28.49 9.22
C ALA A 176 -16.09 27.06 9.65
N ARG A 177 -16.18 26.12 8.69
CA ARG A 177 -16.34 24.68 8.99
C ARG A 177 -15.10 24.08 9.65
N SER A 178 -13.90 24.44 9.18
CA SER A 178 -12.62 24.02 9.77
C SER A 178 -12.49 24.50 11.23
N ARG A 179 -12.87 25.75 11.52
CA ARG A 179 -12.77 26.32 12.86
C ARG A 179 -13.61 25.57 13.90
N LYS A 180 -14.78 25.04 13.50
CA LYS A 180 -15.65 24.21 14.35
C LYS A 180 -15.08 22.82 14.65
N ILE A 181 -14.17 22.34 13.81
CA ILE A 181 -13.40 21.10 13.99
C ILE A 181 -12.15 21.39 14.84
N GLY A 182 -11.47 22.51 14.59
CA GLY A 182 -10.30 22.97 15.36
C GLY A 182 -10.58 23.30 16.82
N SER A 183 -11.79 23.76 17.18
CA SER A 183 -12.14 24.02 18.59
C SER A 183 -12.39 22.74 19.40
N ARG A 184 -12.52 21.56 18.75
CA ARG A 184 -12.52 20.25 19.44
C ARG A 184 -11.11 19.73 19.72
N LEU A 185 -10.08 20.43 19.24
CA LEU A 185 -8.66 20.03 19.31
C LEU A 185 -7.84 20.85 20.31
N GLU A 186 -8.40 21.89 20.96
CA GLU A 186 -7.70 22.62 22.04
C GLU A 186 -7.45 21.74 23.29
N ASP A 187 -8.05 20.55 23.36
CA ASP A 187 -7.77 19.53 24.38
C ASP A 187 -6.71 18.48 23.96
N ILE A 188 -6.09 18.60 22.78
CA ILE A 188 -4.99 17.71 22.38
C ILE A 188 -3.69 18.53 22.37
N SER A 189 -2.86 18.32 23.39
CA SER A 189 -1.53 18.90 23.47
C SER A 189 -0.73 18.53 22.21
N PHE A 190 -0.36 19.55 21.45
CA PHE A 190 0.44 19.38 20.26
C PHE A 190 1.88 19.10 20.68
N ASP A 191 2.22 17.82 20.83
CA ASP A 191 3.50 17.41 21.35
C ASP A 191 4.60 17.58 20.29
N ALA A 192 5.20 18.76 20.25
CA ALA A 192 6.40 19.04 19.46
C ALA A 192 7.60 18.18 19.89
N SER A 193 7.51 17.43 21.00
CA SER A 193 8.53 16.46 21.42
C SER A 193 8.36 15.06 20.82
N VAL A 194 7.36 14.80 19.95
CA VAL A 194 7.18 13.47 19.31
C VAL A 194 8.42 13.00 18.55
N GLY A 195 9.17 13.91 17.90
CA GLY A 195 10.44 13.54 17.24
C GLY A 195 11.54 13.15 18.23
N GLU A 196 11.66 13.88 19.33
CA GLU A 196 12.65 13.63 20.39
C GLU A 196 12.29 12.38 21.20
N ASN A 197 11.00 12.17 21.47
CA ASN A 197 10.47 10.97 22.13
C ASN A 197 10.65 9.73 21.24
N ARG A 198 10.47 9.82 19.91
CA ARG A 198 10.80 8.70 18.99
C ARG A 198 12.29 8.36 19.00
N ALA A 199 13.17 9.36 18.99
CA ALA A 199 14.61 9.15 19.06
C ALA A 199 15.04 8.56 20.43
N ARG A 200 14.45 9.02 21.54
CA ARG A 200 14.64 8.43 22.87
C ARG A 200 14.10 7.00 22.95
N MET A 201 12.94 6.72 22.35
CA MET A 201 12.37 5.37 22.28
C MET A 201 13.26 4.40 21.49
N ALA A 202 13.83 4.83 20.37
CA ALA A 202 14.80 4.04 19.60
C ALA A 202 16.07 3.74 20.42
N GLN A 203 16.59 4.73 21.14
CA GLN A 203 17.76 4.55 22.03
C GLN A 203 17.46 3.63 23.22
N LEU A 204 16.25 3.69 23.79
CA LEU A 204 15.81 2.81 24.88
C LEU A 204 15.56 1.37 24.39
N GLU A 205 15.09 1.18 23.15
CA GLU A 205 14.92 -0.15 22.54
C GLU A 205 16.24 -0.92 22.51
N ASP A 206 17.31 -0.26 22.05
CA ASP A 206 18.64 -0.85 21.96
C ASP A 206 19.21 -1.21 23.36
N VAL A 207 18.99 -0.36 24.36
CA VAL A 207 19.54 -0.56 25.71
C VAL A 207 18.83 -1.68 26.48
N ILE A 208 17.51 -1.77 26.40
CA ILE A 208 16.71 -2.73 27.19
C ILE A 208 16.83 -4.16 26.61
N TYR A 209 16.97 -4.31 25.28
CA TYR A 209 16.80 -5.62 24.62
C TYR A 209 18.01 -6.13 23.85
N LEU A 210 19.20 -5.64 24.18
CA LEU A 210 20.54 -5.83 23.58
C LEU A 210 21.01 -7.28 23.27
N LYS A 211 20.19 -8.33 23.38
CA LYS A 211 20.64 -9.74 23.21
C LYS A 211 19.67 -10.73 22.55
N GLN A 212 18.47 -10.34 22.13
CA GLN A 212 17.49 -11.33 21.63
C GLN A 212 17.50 -11.44 20.09
N LYS A 213 17.73 -12.65 19.54
CA LYS A 213 17.70 -12.95 18.07
C LYS A 213 16.43 -12.42 17.41
N ALA A 214 16.46 -11.61 16.35
CA ALA A 214 15.25 -11.11 15.68
C ALA A 214 14.20 -12.21 15.38
N ILE A 215 12.89 -11.89 15.49
CA ILE A 215 11.79 -12.86 15.27
C ILE A 215 11.90 -13.50 13.90
N ARG A 216 12.16 -12.70 12.87
CA ARG A 216 12.56 -13.14 11.54
C ARG A 216 13.58 -14.28 11.53
N LYS A 217 14.65 -14.19 12.33
CA LYS A 217 15.70 -15.22 12.37
C LYS A 217 15.17 -16.52 12.98
N LEU A 218 14.31 -16.43 13.99
CA LEU A 218 13.67 -17.62 14.57
C LEU A 218 12.76 -18.31 13.55
N VAL A 219 11.98 -17.54 12.78
CA VAL A 219 11.15 -18.06 11.69
C VAL A 219 12.00 -18.68 10.58
N THR A 220 13.10 -18.01 10.22
CA THR A 220 14.06 -18.47 9.20
C THR A 220 14.75 -19.77 9.61
N ASP A 221 15.02 -19.94 10.90
CA ASP A 221 15.56 -21.15 11.54
C ASP A 221 14.46 -22.20 11.82
N ASP A 222 13.24 -22.03 11.31
CA ASP A 222 12.07 -22.91 11.51
C ASP A 222 11.68 -23.15 12.98
N SER A 223 12.01 -22.19 13.85
CA SER A 223 11.82 -22.26 15.29
C SER A 223 10.57 -21.49 15.74
N TRP A 224 9.42 -21.86 15.16
CA TRP A 224 8.15 -21.16 15.34
C TRP A 224 7.66 -21.13 16.78
N ASP A 225 7.81 -22.22 17.54
CA ASP A 225 7.40 -22.26 18.95
C ASP A 225 8.14 -21.20 19.79
N ARG A 226 9.44 -21.01 19.54
CA ARG A 226 10.23 -19.95 20.20
C ARG A 226 9.82 -18.55 19.74
N ALA A 227 9.47 -18.39 18.46
CA ALA A 227 9.00 -17.11 17.93
C ALA A 227 7.66 -16.70 18.57
N LEU A 228 6.71 -17.63 18.69
CA LEU A 228 5.39 -17.38 19.26
C LEU A 228 5.45 -17.15 20.77
N LYS A 229 6.26 -17.91 21.53
CA LYS A 229 6.52 -17.63 22.96
C LYS A 229 7.08 -16.22 23.19
N ARG A 230 7.89 -15.74 22.26
CA ARG A 230 8.41 -14.37 22.34
C ARG A 230 7.35 -13.33 22.03
N ILE A 231 6.43 -13.62 21.12
CA ILE A 231 5.30 -12.75 20.86
C ILE A 231 4.40 -12.65 22.08
N ASP A 232 4.12 -13.75 22.78
CA ASP A 232 3.36 -13.70 24.02
C ASP A 232 4.00 -12.76 25.04
N ALA A 233 5.32 -12.89 25.24
CA ALA A 233 6.06 -12.00 26.15
C ALA A 233 5.99 -10.52 25.73
N VAL A 234 5.89 -10.23 24.43
CA VAL A 234 5.69 -8.87 23.91
C VAL A 234 4.23 -8.41 24.06
N ILE A 235 3.26 -9.33 23.96
CA ILE A 235 1.83 -9.05 24.13
C ILE A 235 1.47 -8.80 25.60
N GLU A 236 2.11 -9.50 26.53
CA GLU A 236 1.91 -9.35 27.98
C GLU A 236 2.36 -7.97 28.49
N GLY A 237 3.29 -7.31 27.77
CA GLY A 237 3.72 -5.92 28.03
C GLY A 237 4.65 -5.77 29.23
N HIS A 238 5.31 -4.61 29.33
CA HIS A 238 6.27 -4.30 30.39
C HIS A 238 5.86 -3.11 31.29
N GLY A 239 4.56 -2.79 31.33
CA GLY A 239 3.95 -1.76 32.18
C GLY A 239 3.67 -0.43 31.45
N GLU A 240 2.88 0.46 32.09
CA GLU A 240 2.33 1.69 31.48
C GLU A 240 3.39 2.64 30.90
N GLN A 241 4.62 2.64 31.43
CA GLN A 241 5.71 3.52 30.96
C GLN A 241 6.30 3.12 29.59
N LEU A 242 6.04 1.90 29.11
CA LEU A 242 6.61 1.36 27.87
C LEU A 242 5.54 1.04 26.80
N GLU A 243 4.27 1.42 27.01
CA GLU A 243 3.15 1.08 26.10
C GLU A 243 3.43 1.42 24.62
N GLY A 244 4.04 2.58 24.36
CA GLY A 244 4.38 3.00 23.00
C GLY A 244 5.46 2.12 22.35
N LEU A 245 6.46 1.67 23.11
CA LEU A 245 7.53 0.79 22.63
C LEU A 245 7.01 -0.64 22.46
N ASP A 246 6.24 -1.14 23.42
CA ASP A 246 5.61 -2.46 23.37
C ASP A 246 4.67 -2.57 22.16
N LEU A 247 3.91 -1.50 21.85
CA LEU A 247 3.08 -1.42 20.66
C LEU A 247 3.91 -1.53 19.37
N VAL A 248 5.02 -0.79 19.27
CA VAL A 248 5.92 -0.86 18.11
C VAL A 248 6.46 -2.28 17.94
N ARG A 249 6.96 -2.90 18.99
CA ARG A 249 7.55 -4.25 18.92
C ARG A 249 6.51 -5.31 18.62
N LYS A 250 5.32 -5.22 19.22
CA LYS A 250 4.20 -6.10 18.92
C LYS A 250 3.84 -6.00 17.44
N THR A 251 3.72 -4.78 16.93
CA THR A 251 3.36 -4.56 15.53
C THR A 251 4.45 -5.07 14.58
N ASP A 252 5.73 -4.89 14.92
CA ASP A 252 6.88 -5.35 14.13
C ASP A 252 6.95 -6.89 14.09
N ALA A 253 6.80 -7.51 15.26
CA ALA A 253 6.71 -8.95 15.42
C ALA A 253 5.57 -9.57 14.61
N MET A 254 4.36 -9.00 14.72
CA MET A 254 3.18 -9.48 14.02
C MET A 254 3.29 -9.26 12.51
N MET A 255 3.89 -8.15 12.07
CA MET A 255 4.17 -7.90 10.65
C MET A 255 5.02 -9.03 10.05
N GLU A 256 6.14 -9.38 10.70
CA GLU A 256 7.06 -10.42 10.21
C GLU A 256 6.41 -11.81 10.21
N ILE A 257 5.71 -12.17 11.29
CA ILE A 257 5.04 -13.47 11.40
C ILE A 257 3.89 -13.62 10.40
N ASN A 258 3.08 -12.59 10.23
CA ASN A 258 2.00 -12.62 9.25
C ASN A 258 2.55 -12.76 7.83
N ALA A 259 3.64 -12.05 7.48
CA ALA A 259 4.31 -12.20 6.20
C ALA A 259 4.85 -13.62 5.99
N ALA A 260 5.48 -14.21 7.00
CA ALA A 260 5.98 -15.58 6.95
C ALA A 260 4.89 -16.64 6.79
N MET A 261 3.70 -16.40 7.35
CA MET A 261 2.53 -17.26 7.22
C MET A 261 1.75 -17.03 5.91
N GLY A 262 2.18 -16.07 5.08
CA GLY A 262 1.46 -15.66 3.87
C GLY A 262 0.14 -14.93 4.14
N ARG A 263 -0.04 -14.38 5.36
CA ARG A 263 -1.16 -13.51 5.76
C ARG A 263 -0.89 -12.07 5.33
N TRP A 264 -0.97 -11.82 4.03
CA TRP A 264 -0.48 -10.58 3.43
C TRP A 264 -1.29 -9.33 3.81
N ASP A 265 -2.61 -9.42 3.96
CA ASP A 265 -3.46 -8.30 4.42
C ASP A 265 -3.11 -7.87 5.85
N ASP A 266 -2.95 -8.85 6.75
CA ASP A 266 -2.56 -8.59 8.14
C ASP A 266 -1.12 -8.04 8.22
N ALA A 267 -0.21 -8.57 7.40
CA ALA A 267 1.16 -8.08 7.31
C ALA A 267 1.23 -6.64 6.79
N GLU A 268 0.43 -6.29 5.79
CA GLU A 268 0.32 -4.93 5.26
C GLU A 268 -0.18 -3.95 6.33
N ASN A 269 -1.28 -4.27 7.02
CA ASN A 269 -1.83 -3.41 8.06
C ASN A 269 -0.80 -3.11 9.17
N ASN A 270 -0.03 -4.13 9.56
CA ASN A 270 1.07 -3.96 10.52
C ASN A 270 2.24 -3.16 9.93
N ALA A 271 2.60 -3.38 8.66
CA ALA A 271 3.67 -2.63 7.99
C ALA A 271 3.36 -1.14 7.86
N VAL A 272 2.14 -0.77 7.48
CA VAL A 272 1.68 0.64 7.45
C VAL A 272 1.76 1.26 8.84
N SER A 273 1.35 0.51 9.87
CA SER A 273 1.41 0.95 11.26
C SER A 273 2.86 1.19 11.72
N ILE A 274 3.78 0.28 11.38
CA ILE A 274 5.22 0.45 11.68
C ILE A 274 5.82 1.65 10.96
N LEU A 275 5.48 1.87 9.69
CA LEU A 275 5.97 3.03 8.95
C LEU A 275 5.50 4.35 9.57
N ALA A 276 4.26 4.39 10.06
CA ALA A 276 3.70 5.54 10.77
C ALA A 276 4.38 5.76 12.13
N LEU A 277 4.68 4.70 12.87
CA LEU A 277 5.32 4.76 14.20
C LEU A 277 6.82 5.13 14.11
N ARG A 278 7.58 4.51 13.21
CA ARG A 278 9.05 4.67 13.04
C ARG A 278 9.46 5.75 12.03
N GLY A 279 8.53 6.50 11.45
CA GLY A 279 8.85 7.65 10.58
C GLY A 279 9.53 7.29 9.25
N GLY A 280 9.22 6.11 8.69
CA GLY A 280 9.53 5.70 7.32
C GLY A 280 10.99 5.46 6.94
N ARG A 281 11.98 6.17 7.50
CA ARG A 281 13.41 6.07 7.11
C ARG A 281 14.12 4.86 7.74
N GLU A 282 13.74 4.44 8.93
CA GLU A 282 14.41 3.36 9.67
C GLU A 282 13.75 1.98 9.49
N ALA A 283 12.66 1.91 8.71
CA ALA A 283 11.84 0.71 8.56
C ALA A 283 11.89 0.12 7.14
N GLN A 284 13.10 -0.17 6.62
CA GLN A 284 13.29 -0.77 5.29
C GLN A 284 12.52 -2.09 5.13
N ILE A 285 12.52 -2.93 6.17
CA ILE A 285 11.80 -4.20 6.19
C ILE A 285 10.30 -4.00 6.01
N ALA A 286 9.72 -3.01 6.71
CA ALA A 286 8.29 -2.70 6.57
C ALA A 286 7.96 -2.27 5.14
N ARG A 287 8.85 -1.54 4.45
CA ARG A 287 8.66 -1.19 3.03
C ARG A 287 8.70 -2.42 2.12
N LEU A 288 9.65 -3.33 2.34
CA LEU A 288 9.75 -4.58 1.58
C LEU A 288 8.49 -5.44 1.79
N ILE A 289 8.01 -5.58 3.04
CA ILE A 289 6.77 -6.30 3.35
C ILE A 289 5.56 -5.62 2.72
N LEU A 290 5.47 -4.28 2.77
CA LEU A 290 4.37 -3.54 2.16
C LEU A 290 4.30 -3.75 0.64
N VAL A 291 5.46 -3.71 -0.04
CA VAL A 291 5.54 -4.02 -1.47
C VAL A 291 5.20 -5.48 -1.74
N ALA A 292 5.76 -6.41 -0.99
CA ALA A 292 5.48 -7.83 -1.13
C ALA A 292 4.00 -8.15 -0.93
N ALA A 293 3.35 -7.55 0.08
CA ALA A 293 1.92 -7.69 0.33
C ALA A 293 1.09 -7.20 -0.86
N SER A 294 1.38 -6.00 -1.38
CA SER A 294 0.69 -5.45 -2.57
C SER A 294 0.82 -6.39 -3.79
N LEU A 295 2.03 -6.93 -4.00
CA LEU A 295 2.32 -7.84 -5.11
C LEU A 295 1.63 -9.19 -4.92
N SER A 296 1.60 -9.72 -3.70
CA SER A 296 0.92 -10.97 -3.33
C SER A 296 -0.59 -10.87 -3.47
N GLN A 297 -1.19 -9.74 -3.03
CA GLN A 297 -2.60 -9.41 -3.21
C GLN A 297 -2.98 -9.06 -4.66
N ARG A 298 -2.00 -8.91 -5.56
CA ARG A 298 -2.18 -8.51 -6.96
C ARG A 298 -2.73 -7.09 -7.14
N ASP A 299 -2.61 -6.23 -6.13
CA ASP A 299 -2.92 -4.80 -6.27
C ASP A 299 -1.72 -4.05 -6.87
N PHE A 300 -1.63 -4.11 -8.20
CA PHE A 300 -0.54 -3.45 -8.93
C PHE A 300 -0.67 -1.92 -8.97
N ALA A 301 -1.89 -1.38 -8.76
CA ALA A 301 -2.09 0.06 -8.72
C ALA A 301 -1.40 0.64 -7.46
N GLU A 302 -1.54 -0.07 -6.35
CA GLU A 302 -0.90 0.26 -5.08
C GLU A 302 0.58 -0.16 -5.02
N ALA A 303 0.96 -1.30 -5.63
CA ALA A 303 2.35 -1.73 -5.68
C ALA A 303 3.26 -0.75 -6.45
N LYS A 304 2.76 -0.10 -7.50
CA LYS A 304 3.55 0.78 -8.37
C LYS A 304 4.25 1.94 -7.62
N PRO A 305 3.55 2.78 -6.85
CA PRO A 305 4.22 3.84 -6.08
C PRO A 305 5.13 3.29 -4.98
N ARG A 306 4.77 2.15 -4.36
CA ARG A 306 5.57 1.52 -3.29
C ARG A 306 6.90 0.98 -3.81
N LEU A 307 6.91 0.36 -4.99
CA LEU A 307 8.11 -0.13 -5.66
C LEU A 307 9.12 0.99 -5.96
N ALA A 308 8.66 2.20 -6.29
CA ALA A 308 9.53 3.34 -6.59
C ALA A 308 10.25 3.90 -5.35
N LEU A 309 9.91 3.43 -4.16
CA LEU A 309 10.50 3.85 -2.90
C LEU A 309 11.52 2.86 -2.35
N LEU A 310 11.71 1.74 -3.04
CA LEU A 310 12.72 0.76 -2.70
C LEU A 310 14.09 1.20 -3.25
N PRO A 311 15.17 0.86 -2.54
CA PRO A 311 16.53 1.13 -3.02
C PRO A 311 16.87 0.31 -4.29
N ASP A 312 17.52 0.94 -5.26
CA ASP A 312 17.88 0.33 -6.56
C ASP A 312 19.16 -0.54 -6.48
N ASP A 313 19.84 -0.57 -5.34
CA ASP A 313 21.05 -1.34 -5.06
C ASP A 313 20.81 -2.57 -4.18
N ASP A 314 19.60 -2.73 -3.65
CA ASP A 314 19.22 -3.88 -2.82
C ASP A 314 18.72 -5.05 -3.67
N ILE A 315 19.30 -6.24 -3.42
CA ILE A 315 18.92 -7.47 -4.14
C ILE A 315 17.48 -7.90 -3.84
N GLU A 316 17.00 -7.69 -2.61
CA GLU A 316 15.62 -8.06 -2.24
C GLU A 316 14.60 -7.15 -2.93
N ALA A 317 14.91 -5.85 -2.99
CA ALA A 317 14.15 -4.90 -3.79
C ALA A 317 14.15 -5.28 -5.28
N ALA A 318 15.31 -5.66 -5.84
CA ALA A 318 15.43 -6.10 -7.23
C ALA A 318 14.55 -7.32 -7.53
N ARG A 319 14.47 -8.30 -6.61
CA ARG A 319 13.60 -9.48 -6.76
C ARG A 319 12.12 -9.09 -6.80
N LEU A 320 11.68 -8.15 -5.95
CA LEU A 320 10.30 -7.64 -5.96
C LEU A 320 9.99 -6.87 -7.25
N GLN A 321 10.95 -6.08 -7.76
CA GLN A 321 10.85 -5.37 -9.04
C GLN A 321 10.74 -6.34 -10.22
N TRP A 322 11.52 -7.43 -10.20
CA TRP A 322 11.43 -8.49 -11.19
C TRP A 322 10.08 -9.20 -11.12
N PHE A 323 9.60 -9.55 -9.92
CA PHE A 323 8.27 -10.18 -9.75
C PHE A 323 7.14 -9.27 -10.26
N ALA A 324 7.20 -7.96 -10.00
CA ALA A 324 6.26 -6.99 -10.54
C ALA A 324 6.27 -6.96 -12.08
N SER A 325 7.46 -7.08 -12.69
CA SER A 325 7.63 -7.16 -14.14
C SER A 325 7.13 -8.49 -14.71
N LEU A 326 7.32 -9.60 -13.98
CA LEU A 326 6.80 -10.92 -14.31
C LEU A 326 5.27 -10.92 -14.36
N MET A 327 4.60 -10.24 -13.42
CA MET A 327 3.15 -10.14 -13.38
C MET A 327 2.55 -9.14 -14.39
N GLN A 328 3.32 -8.13 -14.80
CA GLN A 328 2.87 -7.11 -15.76
C GLN A 328 3.87 -6.85 -16.90
N PRO A 329 4.24 -7.88 -17.69
CA PRO A 329 5.34 -7.80 -18.66
C PRO A 329 5.13 -6.75 -19.75
N LYS A 330 3.87 -6.51 -20.15
CA LYS A 330 3.51 -5.47 -21.14
C LYS A 330 3.65 -4.05 -20.63
N LYS A 331 3.44 -3.84 -19.33
CA LYS A 331 3.35 -2.49 -18.73
C LYS A 331 4.63 -2.08 -18.02
N ARG A 332 5.38 -3.04 -17.47
CA ARG A 332 6.56 -2.80 -16.65
C ARG A 332 7.75 -3.55 -17.23
N LYS A 333 8.73 -2.78 -17.71
CA LYS A 333 10.04 -3.32 -18.08
C LYS A 333 10.95 -3.27 -16.86
N LEU A 334 11.76 -4.31 -16.69
CA LEU A 334 12.81 -4.34 -15.67
C LEU A 334 14.01 -3.51 -16.14
N ASP A 335 14.54 -2.67 -15.25
CA ASP A 335 15.73 -1.88 -15.51
C ASP A 335 16.99 -2.75 -15.72
N ASP A 336 17.87 -2.35 -16.62
CA ASP A 336 19.03 -3.15 -17.04
C ASP A 336 20.08 -3.28 -15.92
N LYS A 337 20.16 -2.29 -15.03
CA LYS A 337 20.99 -2.37 -13.81
C LYS A 337 20.50 -3.49 -12.89
N LEU A 338 19.19 -3.59 -12.69
CA LEU A 338 18.58 -4.64 -11.85
C LEU A 338 18.73 -6.02 -12.49
N LYS A 339 18.61 -6.13 -13.82
CA LYS A 339 18.88 -7.40 -14.53
C LYS A 339 20.28 -7.92 -14.27
N SER A 340 21.28 -7.04 -14.34
CA SER A 340 22.68 -7.40 -14.10
C SER A 340 22.90 -7.90 -12.66
N LEU A 341 22.25 -7.25 -11.69
CA LEU A 341 22.27 -7.66 -10.29
C LEU A 341 21.59 -9.03 -10.06
N LEU A 342 20.47 -9.28 -10.74
CA LEU A 342 19.68 -10.50 -10.62
C LEU A 342 20.30 -11.70 -11.36
N ALA A 343 21.05 -11.49 -12.45
CA ALA A 343 21.69 -12.56 -13.22
C ALA A 343 22.69 -13.40 -12.39
N VAL A 344 23.36 -12.77 -11.42
CA VAL A 344 24.29 -13.45 -10.52
C VAL A 344 23.61 -14.02 -9.27
N ASP A 345 22.36 -13.63 -8.99
CA ASP A 345 21.63 -14.07 -7.80
C ASP A 345 21.20 -15.55 -7.90
N PRO A 346 21.64 -16.41 -6.97
CA PRO A 346 21.26 -17.81 -7.00
C PRO A 346 19.77 -18.08 -6.77
N LEU A 347 19.09 -17.24 -5.96
CA LEU A 347 17.65 -17.43 -5.71
C LEU A 347 16.84 -17.09 -6.98
N MET A 348 17.23 -16.03 -7.68
CA MET A 348 16.70 -15.71 -9.00
C MET A 348 16.81 -16.89 -9.96
N LYS A 349 17.98 -17.55 -10.06
CA LYS A 349 18.15 -18.74 -10.92
C LYS A 349 17.15 -19.85 -10.60
N ARG A 350 16.79 -20.05 -9.33
CA ARG A 350 15.75 -21.01 -8.95
C ARG A 350 14.35 -20.58 -9.31
N ASN A 351 14.02 -19.30 -9.17
CA ASN A 351 12.72 -18.78 -9.60
C ASN A 351 12.54 -18.86 -11.11
N ILE A 352 13.60 -18.60 -11.88
CA ILE A 352 13.60 -18.79 -13.34
C ILE A 352 13.42 -20.28 -13.68
N ASP A 353 14.15 -21.18 -13.03
CA ASP A 353 13.97 -22.63 -13.18
C ASP A 353 12.52 -23.04 -12.88
N LEU A 354 11.93 -22.53 -11.79
CA LEU A 354 10.54 -22.79 -11.44
C LEU A 354 9.56 -22.36 -12.56
N ILE A 355 9.76 -21.18 -13.15
CA ILE A 355 8.89 -20.70 -14.24
C ILE A 355 9.07 -21.56 -15.49
N ARG A 356 10.31 -21.89 -15.86
CA ARG A 356 10.59 -22.81 -16.98
C ARG A 356 9.91 -24.16 -16.76
N ARG A 357 9.99 -24.69 -15.54
CA ARG A 357 9.28 -25.92 -15.16
C ARG A 357 7.77 -25.80 -15.22
N PHE A 358 7.19 -24.65 -14.87
CA PHE A 358 5.76 -24.41 -14.99
C PHE A 358 5.32 -24.43 -16.47
N ILE A 359 6.13 -23.84 -17.35
CA ILE A 359 5.93 -23.87 -18.81
C ILE A 359 5.98 -25.32 -19.31
N ASP A 360 7.01 -26.07 -18.92
CA ASP A 360 7.28 -27.43 -19.39
C ASP A 360 6.46 -28.52 -18.69
N GLY A 361 5.78 -28.22 -17.58
CA GLY A 361 5.05 -29.20 -16.79
C GLY A 361 5.94 -30.16 -15.99
N GLN A 362 7.05 -29.66 -15.42
CA GLN A 362 8.00 -30.49 -14.67
C GLN A 362 7.92 -30.23 -13.15
N ALA A 363 7.61 -31.27 -12.38
CA ALA A 363 7.45 -31.16 -10.93
C ALA A 363 8.75 -30.80 -10.19
N LYS A 364 9.88 -31.36 -10.61
CA LYS A 364 11.15 -31.37 -9.86
C LYS A 364 12.22 -30.53 -10.57
N THR A 365 13.00 -29.77 -9.80
CA THR A 365 14.18 -29.07 -10.33
C THR A 365 15.33 -30.03 -10.68
N LYS A 366 16.14 -29.63 -11.67
CA LYS A 366 17.42 -30.28 -11.98
C LYS A 366 18.58 -29.69 -11.18
N LEU A 367 18.35 -28.57 -10.49
CA LEU A 367 19.37 -27.87 -9.72
C LEU A 367 19.52 -28.50 -8.32
N ASN A 368 20.75 -28.77 -7.90
CA ASN A 368 21.04 -29.28 -6.55
C ASN A 368 20.57 -28.30 -5.49
N TYR A 369 19.78 -28.75 -4.50
CA TYR A 369 19.35 -27.94 -3.35
C TYR A 369 20.54 -27.48 -2.49
N ARG A 370 20.53 -26.23 -2.03
CA ARG A 370 21.54 -25.70 -1.12
C ARG A 370 20.96 -25.64 0.29
N GLN A 371 21.82 -25.73 1.29
CA GLN A 371 21.44 -25.61 2.69
C GLN A 371 21.16 -24.15 3.08
N ASN A 372 20.07 -23.58 2.57
CA ASN A 372 19.59 -22.27 2.99
C ASN A 372 18.05 -22.26 3.13
N PRO A 373 17.48 -21.32 3.90
CA PRO A 373 16.05 -21.27 4.18
C PRO A 373 15.15 -21.15 2.93
N ALA A 374 15.56 -20.35 1.94
CA ALA A 374 14.78 -20.18 0.72
C ALA A 374 14.75 -21.46 -0.14
N ASP A 375 15.88 -22.16 -0.25
CA ASP A 375 15.99 -23.44 -0.95
C ASP A 375 15.21 -24.54 -0.24
N ARG A 376 15.11 -24.51 1.11
CA ARG A 376 14.21 -25.40 1.87
C ARG A 376 12.75 -25.18 1.46
N LEU A 377 12.30 -23.92 1.38
CA LEU A 377 10.93 -23.61 0.97
C LEU A 377 10.64 -24.02 -0.49
N ILE A 378 11.63 -23.88 -1.37
CA ILE A 378 11.54 -24.33 -2.78
C ILE A 378 11.50 -25.86 -2.87
N LEU A 379 12.33 -26.57 -2.08
CA LEU A 379 12.30 -28.04 -1.98
C LEU A 379 10.92 -28.53 -1.55
N LEU A 380 10.34 -27.92 -0.52
CA LEU A 380 8.99 -28.24 -0.05
C LEU A 380 7.93 -28.00 -1.14
N GLY A 381 8.07 -26.93 -1.94
CA GLY A 381 7.24 -26.67 -3.11
C GLY A 381 7.35 -27.73 -4.20
N ASP A 382 8.55 -28.20 -4.51
CA ASP A 382 8.76 -29.29 -5.46
C ASP A 382 8.15 -30.61 -4.95
N ILE A 383 8.22 -30.86 -3.64
CA ILE A 383 7.55 -32.00 -3.00
C ILE A 383 6.03 -31.89 -3.11
N ALA A 384 5.45 -30.71 -2.87
CA ALA A 384 4.02 -30.48 -3.07
C ALA A 384 3.56 -30.84 -4.49
N ARG A 385 4.36 -30.46 -5.52
CA ARG A 385 4.09 -30.81 -6.92
C ARG A 385 4.18 -32.32 -7.18
N LEU A 386 5.13 -33.01 -6.55
CA LEU A 386 5.24 -34.47 -6.67
C LEU A 386 4.06 -35.19 -6.01
N ARG A 387 3.61 -34.71 -4.83
CA ARG A 387 2.40 -35.19 -4.15
C ARG A 387 1.16 -35.08 -5.02
N LEU A 388 0.97 -33.94 -5.71
CA LEU A 388 -0.13 -33.74 -6.65
C LEU A 388 -0.16 -34.79 -7.78
N THR A 389 1.01 -35.25 -8.22
CA THR A 389 1.12 -36.28 -9.28
C THR A 389 1.13 -37.72 -8.74
N GLY A 390 0.86 -37.92 -7.45
CA GLY A 390 0.86 -39.24 -6.81
C GLY A 390 2.24 -39.88 -6.68
N LYS A 391 3.33 -39.09 -6.72
CA LYS A 391 4.72 -39.57 -6.60
C LYS A 391 5.26 -39.36 -5.17
N SER A 392 4.46 -39.67 -4.16
CA SER A 392 4.79 -39.37 -2.75
C SER A 392 5.98 -40.18 -2.24
N GLU A 393 6.13 -41.46 -2.61
CA GLU A 393 7.33 -42.24 -2.26
C GLU A 393 8.64 -41.66 -2.84
N ALA A 394 8.61 -41.21 -4.10
CA ALA A 394 9.78 -40.56 -4.71
C ALA A 394 10.10 -39.22 -4.02
N ALA A 395 9.08 -38.47 -3.61
CA ALA A 395 9.24 -37.23 -2.88
C ALA A 395 9.80 -37.46 -1.47
N LEU A 396 9.36 -38.52 -0.79
CA LEU A 396 9.85 -38.93 0.52
C LEU A 396 11.35 -39.22 0.48
N ASN A 397 11.81 -40.03 -0.48
CA ASN A 397 13.24 -40.32 -0.65
C ASN A 397 14.09 -39.05 -0.86
N ILE A 398 13.57 -38.07 -1.61
CA ILE A 398 14.27 -36.80 -1.84
C ILE A 398 14.36 -36.00 -0.53
N LEU A 399 13.26 -35.90 0.21
CA LEU A 399 13.20 -35.11 1.44
C LEU A 399 14.06 -35.73 2.55
N GLU A 400 13.93 -37.03 2.79
CA GLU A 400 14.72 -37.75 3.79
C GLU A 400 16.21 -37.72 3.45
N GLY A 401 16.57 -37.90 2.18
CA GLY A 401 17.95 -37.76 1.70
C GLY A 401 18.50 -36.37 2.01
N TYR A 402 17.75 -35.32 1.68
CA TYR A 402 18.16 -33.94 1.96
C TYR A 402 18.30 -33.65 3.45
N ILE A 403 17.38 -34.15 4.29
CA ILE A 403 17.45 -34.00 5.75
C ILE A 403 18.71 -34.67 6.31
N LYS A 404 18.98 -35.91 5.88
CA LYS A 404 20.12 -36.69 6.33
C LYS A 404 21.46 -36.08 5.87
N ASP A 405 21.56 -35.70 4.61
CA ASP A 405 22.79 -35.15 4.03
C ASP A 405 23.19 -33.81 4.66
N ASN A 406 22.23 -33.07 5.21
CA ASN A 406 22.45 -31.75 5.82
C ASN A 406 22.29 -31.72 7.35
N SER A 407 22.13 -32.88 8.00
CA SER A 407 21.91 -33.01 9.46
C SER A 407 20.81 -32.09 9.99
N LEU A 408 19.63 -32.16 9.38
CA LEU A 408 18.48 -31.29 9.68
C LEU A 408 17.40 -32.01 10.50
N GLU A 409 17.78 -32.80 11.51
CA GLU A 409 16.79 -33.56 12.31
C GLU A 409 15.80 -32.65 13.06
N ASP A 410 16.21 -31.43 13.40
CA ASP A 410 15.38 -30.44 14.10
C ASP A 410 14.44 -29.63 13.17
N TRP A 411 14.45 -29.90 11.86
CA TRP A 411 13.63 -29.16 10.88
C TRP A 411 12.17 -29.63 10.90
N VAL A 412 11.34 -28.94 11.68
CA VAL A 412 9.94 -29.33 11.94
C VAL A 412 9.08 -29.30 10.69
N HIS A 413 9.16 -28.27 9.86
CA HIS A 413 8.38 -28.22 8.62
C HIS A 413 8.76 -29.37 7.67
N GLY A 414 10.05 -29.73 7.61
CA GLY A 414 10.50 -30.94 6.90
C GLY A 414 9.87 -32.21 7.47
N GLY A 415 9.91 -32.39 8.79
CA GLY A 415 9.26 -33.52 9.48
C GLY A 415 7.75 -33.59 9.25
N VAL A 416 7.05 -32.46 9.26
CA VAL A 416 5.61 -32.38 8.95
C VAL A 416 5.34 -32.88 7.53
N VAL A 417 6.14 -32.46 6.55
CA VAL A 417 5.96 -32.91 5.16
C VAL A 417 6.33 -34.38 4.98
N CYS A 418 7.35 -34.90 5.69
CA CYS A 418 7.59 -36.35 5.73
C CYS A 418 6.37 -37.12 6.27
N ALA A 419 5.68 -36.60 7.28
CA ALA A 419 4.51 -37.26 7.86
C ALA A 419 3.35 -37.28 6.86
N LEU A 420 3.14 -36.17 6.15
CA LEU A 420 2.16 -36.07 5.08
C LEU A 420 2.47 -37.03 3.92
N LEU A 421 3.75 -37.21 3.56
CA LEU A 421 4.15 -38.18 2.53
C LEU A 421 3.90 -39.63 2.96
N HIS A 422 4.16 -39.97 4.22
CA HIS A 422 3.79 -41.29 4.76
C HIS A 422 2.28 -41.50 4.76
N LEU A 423 1.51 -40.46 5.07
CA LEU A 423 0.05 -40.50 5.05
C LEU A 423 -0.48 -40.75 3.63
N ASP A 424 0.07 -40.07 2.62
CA ASP A 424 -0.29 -40.27 1.21
C ASP A 424 -0.07 -41.73 0.76
N GLU A 425 0.98 -42.37 1.26
CA GLU A 425 1.32 -43.77 0.98
C GLU A 425 0.56 -44.77 1.87
N GLY A 426 -0.43 -44.31 2.64
CA GLY A 426 -1.27 -45.14 3.52
C GLY A 426 -0.60 -45.60 4.81
N ARG A 427 0.58 -45.08 5.16
CA ARG A 427 1.34 -45.43 6.38
C ARG A 427 0.90 -44.57 7.56
N VAL A 428 -0.38 -44.67 7.90
CA VAL A 428 -1.05 -43.80 8.89
C VAL A 428 -0.36 -43.83 10.25
N LEU A 429 -0.11 -45.02 10.82
CA LEU A 429 0.55 -45.17 12.12
C LEU A 429 1.94 -44.51 12.18
N THR A 430 2.71 -44.58 11.09
CA THR A 430 4.04 -43.94 10.99
C THR A 430 3.90 -42.43 10.98
N ALA A 431 2.96 -41.90 10.20
CA ALA A 431 2.67 -40.47 10.14
C ALA A 431 2.22 -39.93 11.50
N THR A 432 1.30 -40.64 12.18
CA THR A 432 0.80 -40.27 13.52
C THR A 432 1.91 -40.24 14.56
N ASN A 433 2.72 -41.31 14.64
CA ASN A 433 3.83 -41.37 15.59
C ASN A 433 4.84 -40.22 15.38
N MET A 434 5.11 -39.86 14.12
CA MET A 434 6.03 -38.76 13.82
C MET A 434 5.43 -37.41 14.19
N ALA A 435 4.14 -37.18 13.89
CA ALA A 435 3.44 -35.95 14.27
C ALA A 435 3.41 -35.76 15.79
N GLU A 436 3.12 -36.81 16.56
CA GLU A 436 3.09 -36.75 18.03
C GLU A 436 4.49 -36.50 18.63
N ASN A 437 5.53 -37.08 18.04
CA ASN A 437 6.91 -36.84 18.49
C ASN A 437 7.35 -35.40 18.20
N LEU A 438 6.99 -34.84 17.05
CA LEU A 438 7.20 -33.42 16.74
C LEU A 438 6.39 -32.52 17.70
N ALA A 439 5.16 -32.90 18.03
CA ALA A 439 4.30 -32.13 18.92
C ALA A 439 4.86 -32.03 20.35
N LYS A 440 5.54 -33.05 20.84
CA LYS A 440 6.25 -33.01 22.14
C LYS A 440 7.34 -31.95 22.18
N GLN A 441 7.94 -31.60 21.04
CA GLN A 441 9.05 -30.66 20.93
C GLN A 441 8.60 -29.25 20.56
N GLN A 442 7.70 -29.11 19.57
CA GLN A 442 7.28 -27.82 19.00
C GLN A 442 5.77 -27.77 18.69
N SER A 443 4.93 -27.94 19.71
CA SER A 443 3.46 -28.01 19.58
C SER A 443 2.78 -26.78 18.93
N ARG A 444 3.40 -25.59 19.02
CA ARG A 444 2.85 -24.35 18.48
C ARG A 444 3.20 -24.09 17.02
N HIS A 445 3.95 -24.99 16.37
CA HIS A 445 4.35 -24.80 14.98
C HIS A 445 3.11 -24.80 14.04
N PRO A 446 2.88 -23.74 13.23
CA PRO A 446 1.63 -23.62 12.45
C PRO A 446 1.36 -24.77 11.48
N HIS A 447 2.36 -25.22 10.72
CA HIS A 447 2.20 -26.37 9.80
C HIS A 447 1.95 -27.70 10.53
N LEU A 448 2.59 -27.91 11.70
CA LEU A 448 2.35 -29.11 12.52
C LEU A 448 0.92 -29.14 13.07
N ARG A 449 0.40 -27.98 13.49
CA ARG A 449 -0.98 -27.86 13.97
C ARG A 449 -1.99 -28.27 12.90
N SER A 450 -1.79 -27.86 11.65
CA SER A 450 -2.65 -28.30 10.55
C SER A 450 -2.59 -29.81 10.32
N LEU A 451 -1.41 -30.43 10.45
CA LEU A 451 -1.27 -31.88 10.37
C LEU A 451 -2.00 -32.59 11.53
N LEU A 452 -1.80 -32.14 12.76
CA LEU A 452 -2.47 -32.71 13.94
C LEU A 452 -4.00 -32.62 13.84
N ARG A 453 -4.51 -31.49 13.35
CA ARG A 453 -5.95 -31.32 13.10
C ARG A 453 -6.46 -32.27 12.02
N HIS A 454 -5.68 -32.48 10.95
CA HIS A 454 -6.05 -33.45 9.93
C HIS A 454 -6.08 -34.88 10.49
N LEU A 455 -5.07 -35.27 11.26
CA LEU A 455 -5.01 -36.58 11.93
C LEU A 455 -6.15 -36.76 12.94
N GLU A 456 -6.55 -35.72 13.65
CA GLU A 456 -7.75 -35.73 14.50
C GLU A 456 -9.02 -35.97 13.67
N SER A 457 -9.15 -35.32 12.51
CA SER A 457 -10.33 -35.47 11.65
C SER A 457 -10.54 -36.89 11.12
N ILE A 458 -9.46 -37.69 11.06
CA ILE A 458 -9.50 -39.11 10.70
C ILE A 458 -9.48 -40.05 11.91
N GLY A 459 -9.48 -39.51 13.14
CA GLY A 459 -9.60 -40.26 14.39
C GLY A 459 -8.29 -40.84 14.94
N GLU A 460 -7.13 -40.39 14.45
CA GLU A 460 -5.82 -40.98 14.77
C GLU A 460 -5.10 -40.31 15.95
N THR A 461 -5.38 -39.03 16.24
CA THR A 461 -4.75 -38.30 17.34
C THR A 461 -5.66 -37.17 17.86
N ILE A 462 -5.17 -36.41 18.84
CA ILE A 462 -5.86 -35.24 19.41
C ILE A 462 -5.27 -33.97 18.80
N SER A 463 -6.11 -33.03 18.36
CA SER A 463 -5.60 -31.75 17.85
C SER A 463 -4.95 -30.91 18.95
N ALA A 464 -4.02 -30.04 18.55
CA ALA A 464 -3.53 -29.00 19.43
C ALA A 464 -4.65 -28.03 19.81
N SER A 465 -4.63 -27.52 21.04
CA SER A 465 -5.54 -26.46 21.51
C SER A 465 -5.43 -25.21 20.64
N SER A 466 -6.46 -24.36 20.63
CA SER A 466 -6.40 -23.05 19.94
C SER A 466 -5.14 -22.26 20.34
N GLU A 467 -4.53 -21.60 19.36
CA GLU A 467 -3.26 -20.90 19.54
C GLU A 467 -3.51 -19.48 20.13
N PRO A 468 -2.97 -19.16 21.33
CA PRO A 468 -3.29 -17.89 22.02
C PRO A 468 -2.98 -16.63 21.21
N THR A 469 -1.96 -16.69 20.35
CA THR A 469 -1.56 -15.56 19.49
C THR A 469 -2.48 -15.34 18.29
N GLY A 470 -3.36 -16.29 17.97
CA GLY A 470 -4.19 -16.29 16.75
C GLY A 470 -3.40 -16.58 15.45
N ILE A 471 -2.14 -16.98 15.56
CA ILE A 471 -1.27 -17.34 14.43
C ILE A 471 -1.43 -18.84 14.12
N GLU A 472 -2.42 -19.15 13.27
CA GLU A 472 -2.70 -20.50 12.79
C GLU A 472 -3.25 -20.44 11.35
N TRP A 473 -3.42 -21.56 10.66
CA TRP A 473 -4.11 -21.49 9.36
C TRP A 473 -5.59 -21.20 9.57
N LEU A 474 -6.25 -20.50 8.63
CA LEU A 474 -7.70 -20.24 8.74
C LEU A 474 -8.52 -21.53 8.88
N ARG A 475 -8.03 -22.63 8.30
CA ARG A 475 -8.64 -23.95 8.42
C ARG A 475 -8.65 -24.45 9.88
N ASP A 476 -7.67 -24.01 10.67
CA ASP A 476 -7.43 -24.43 12.04
C ASP A 476 -8.18 -23.56 13.07
N SER A 477 -8.56 -22.33 12.71
CA SER A 477 -9.14 -21.37 13.66
C SER A 477 -10.64 -21.58 13.95
N GLY A 478 -11.28 -22.57 13.33
CA GLY A 478 -12.73 -22.82 13.48
C GLY A 478 -13.63 -21.69 12.91
N LEU A 479 -13.03 -20.72 12.23
CA LEU A 479 -13.74 -19.64 11.54
C LEU A 479 -14.22 -20.11 10.17
N ASP A 480 -15.09 -19.31 9.55
CA ASP A 480 -15.51 -19.52 8.15
C ASP A 480 -14.36 -19.28 7.19
N TRP A 481 -13.54 -20.32 7.01
CA TRP A 481 -12.39 -20.30 6.13
C TRP A 481 -12.80 -20.18 4.66
N VAL A 482 -13.98 -20.65 4.26
CA VAL A 482 -14.42 -20.68 2.85
C VAL A 482 -14.48 -19.26 2.28
N ASN A 483 -15.01 -18.32 3.06
CA ASN A 483 -15.11 -16.92 2.65
C ASN A 483 -13.86 -16.10 2.99
N ALA A 484 -13.18 -16.42 4.09
CA ALA A 484 -12.02 -15.65 4.54
C ALA A 484 -10.69 -16.01 3.83
N TRP A 485 -10.59 -17.21 3.24
CA TRP A 485 -9.33 -17.70 2.66
C TRP A 485 -8.76 -16.80 1.55
N PRO A 486 -9.54 -16.37 0.54
CA PRO A 486 -8.99 -15.56 -0.55
C PRO A 486 -8.38 -14.23 -0.07
N TYR A 487 -8.91 -13.67 1.01
CA TYR A 487 -8.44 -12.41 1.57
C TYR A 487 -7.21 -12.61 2.46
N ARG A 488 -7.22 -13.62 3.34
CA ARG A 488 -6.08 -13.81 4.26
C ARG A 488 -4.91 -14.55 3.64
N HIS A 489 -5.13 -15.57 2.82
CA HIS A 489 -4.08 -16.43 2.28
C HIS A 489 -3.99 -16.28 0.75
N THR A 490 -3.65 -15.06 0.31
CA THR A 490 -3.73 -14.63 -1.10
C THR A 490 -2.85 -15.44 -2.06
N VAL A 491 -1.77 -16.04 -1.55
CA VAL A 491 -0.80 -16.80 -2.34
C VAL A 491 -0.92 -18.32 -2.17
N ALA A 492 -1.68 -18.79 -1.18
CA ALA A 492 -1.86 -20.22 -0.92
C ALA A 492 -3.21 -20.72 -1.43
N PRO A 493 -3.25 -21.85 -2.16
CA PRO A 493 -4.51 -22.46 -2.56
C PRO A 493 -5.29 -22.93 -1.33
N ALA A 494 -6.62 -22.92 -1.42
CA ALA A 494 -7.47 -23.36 -0.33
C ALA A 494 -7.48 -24.90 -0.18
N PRO A 495 -7.82 -25.44 1.00
CA PRO A 495 -7.87 -26.89 1.23
C PRO A 495 -8.87 -27.63 0.32
N ALA A 496 -9.95 -26.96 -0.08
CA ALA A 496 -10.94 -27.46 -1.04
C ALA A 496 -11.54 -26.31 -1.84
N LEU A 497 -11.98 -26.56 -3.09
CA LEU A 497 -12.50 -25.52 -3.99
C LEU A 497 -14.04 -25.58 -4.10
N VAL A 498 -14.68 -25.48 -2.93
CA VAL A 498 -16.14 -25.61 -2.74
C VAL A 498 -16.93 -24.57 -3.55
N THR A 499 -16.40 -23.34 -3.64
CA THR A 499 -17.04 -22.22 -4.32
C THR A 499 -16.27 -21.81 -5.58
N LYS A 500 -16.97 -21.12 -6.50
CA LYS A 500 -16.34 -20.54 -7.70
C LYS A 500 -15.26 -19.51 -7.35
N GLU A 501 -15.42 -18.80 -6.24
CA GLU A 501 -14.45 -17.83 -5.74
C GLU A 501 -13.16 -18.53 -5.30
N LEU A 502 -13.27 -19.63 -4.56
CA LEU A 502 -12.10 -20.45 -4.18
C LEU A 502 -11.39 -21.06 -5.40
N GLN A 503 -12.14 -21.47 -6.43
CA GLN A 503 -11.53 -21.97 -7.68
C GLN A 503 -10.72 -20.90 -8.40
N LYS A 504 -11.27 -19.68 -8.53
CA LYS A 504 -10.56 -18.53 -9.10
C LYS A 504 -9.35 -18.17 -8.26
N HIS A 505 -9.54 -18.09 -6.95
CA HIS A 505 -8.48 -17.82 -5.98
C HIS A 505 -7.34 -18.81 -6.11
N ALA A 506 -7.59 -20.12 -6.06
CA ALA A 506 -6.55 -21.12 -6.15
C ALA A 506 -5.74 -21.02 -7.46
N TRP A 507 -6.40 -20.75 -8.58
CA TRP A 507 -5.73 -20.52 -9.86
C TRP A 507 -4.86 -19.25 -9.87
N GLN A 508 -5.30 -18.18 -9.21
CA GLN A 508 -4.57 -16.92 -9.09
C GLN A 508 -3.46 -16.94 -8.03
N ALA A 509 -3.65 -17.72 -6.98
CA ALA A 509 -2.70 -17.93 -5.90
C ALA A 509 -1.50 -18.75 -6.39
N ASN A 510 -1.78 -19.98 -6.88
CA ASN A 510 -0.76 -20.89 -7.37
C ASN A 510 -1.32 -21.84 -8.44
N GLY A 511 -1.03 -21.55 -9.71
CA GLY A 511 -1.52 -22.28 -10.89
C GLY A 511 -1.07 -23.75 -10.94
N TRP A 512 -0.03 -24.12 -10.19
CA TRP A 512 0.37 -25.51 -10.05
C TRP A 512 -0.68 -26.37 -9.34
N ILE A 513 -1.73 -25.80 -8.74
CA ILE A 513 -2.85 -26.57 -8.18
C ILE A 513 -3.53 -27.46 -9.22
N ALA A 514 -3.47 -27.09 -10.51
CA ALA A 514 -4.01 -27.89 -11.62
C ALA A 514 -3.07 -29.03 -12.07
N PHE A 515 -1.88 -29.17 -11.46
CA PHE A 515 -0.82 -30.04 -11.96
C PHE A 515 -1.05 -31.55 -11.72
N GLY A 516 -2.06 -31.93 -10.95
CA GLY A 516 -2.33 -33.34 -10.66
C GLY A 516 -2.63 -34.19 -11.90
N ASP A 517 -3.32 -33.62 -12.90
CA ASP A 517 -3.50 -34.23 -14.21
C ASP A 517 -2.83 -33.37 -15.30
N GLU A 518 -1.90 -33.96 -16.04
CA GLU A 518 -1.11 -33.27 -17.06
C GLU A 518 -1.98 -32.67 -18.18
N ASN A 519 -3.06 -33.38 -18.56
CA ASN A 519 -4.00 -32.88 -19.57
C ASN A 519 -4.77 -31.67 -19.05
N THR A 520 -5.31 -31.75 -17.83
CA THR A 520 -5.99 -30.64 -17.15
C THR A 520 -5.06 -29.45 -16.98
N PHE A 521 -3.81 -29.68 -16.55
CA PHE A 521 -2.80 -28.63 -16.37
C PHE A 521 -2.49 -27.89 -17.67
N ASN A 522 -2.20 -28.63 -18.74
CA ASN A 522 -1.86 -28.04 -20.04
C ASN A 522 -3.07 -27.32 -20.66
N ASN A 523 -4.28 -27.84 -20.49
CA ASN A 523 -5.50 -27.18 -20.94
C ASN A 523 -5.84 -25.94 -20.09
N ALA A 524 -5.55 -25.95 -18.79
CA ALA A 524 -5.77 -24.81 -17.90
C ALA A 524 -4.84 -23.65 -18.28
N LYS A 525 -3.54 -23.92 -18.49
CA LYS A 525 -2.56 -22.94 -18.99
C LYS A 525 -3.01 -22.32 -20.32
N LYS A 526 -3.46 -23.13 -21.28
CA LYS A 526 -3.98 -22.64 -22.59
C LYS A 526 -5.17 -21.70 -22.45
N LYS A 527 -6.01 -21.91 -21.43
CA LYS A 527 -7.18 -21.07 -21.15
C LYS A 527 -6.85 -19.81 -20.34
N SER A 528 -5.61 -19.63 -19.88
CA SER A 528 -5.12 -18.47 -19.12
C SER A 528 -6.11 -18.09 -18.00
N THR A 529 -6.76 -16.92 -18.07
CA THR A 529 -7.72 -16.43 -17.07
C THR A 529 -8.94 -17.33 -16.87
N ALA A 530 -9.31 -18.15 -17.85
CA ALA A 530 -10.42 -19.12 -17.74
C ALA A 530 -9.96 -20.52 -17.27
N GLY A 531 -8.67 -20.70 -16.95
CA GLY A 531 -8.09 -21.96 -16.49
C GLY A 531 -8.77 -22.52 -15.24
N TRP A 532 -9.17 -21.65 -14.31
CA TRP A 532 -9.89 -22.04 -13.08
C TRP A 532 -11.15 -22.87 -13.33
N LYS A 533 -11.79 -22.75 -14.50
CA LYS A 533 -13.00 -23.55 -14.82
C LYS A 533 -12.72 -25.05 -14.89
N LEU A 534 -11.47 -25.43 -15.17
CA LEU A 534 -11.05 -26.84 -15.18
C LEU A 534 -10.80 -27.39 -13.77
N LEU A 535 -10.84 -26.54 -12.74
CA LEU A 535 -10.72 -26.95 -11.34
C LEU A 535 -12.08 -27.34 -10.71
N ASN A 536 -13.17 -27.34 -11.48
CA ASN A 536 -14.53 -27.57 -10.97
C ASN A 536 -14.76 -28.99 -10.43
N SER A 537 -13.88 -29.94 -10.74
CA SER A 537 -13.89 -31.29 -10.18
C SER A 537 -13.37 -31.35 -8.75
N TYR A 538 -12.57 -30.38 -8.30
CA TYR A 538 -11.86 -30.42 -7.01
C TYR A 538 -12.65 -29.70 -5.91
N LYS A 539 -13.80 -30.24 -5.51
CA LYS A 539 -14.72 -29.59 -4.56
C LYS A 539 -14.53 -30.01 -3.12
N THR A 540 -13.93 -31.17 -2.87
CA THR A 540 -13.75 -31.73 -1.52
C THR A 540 -12.28 -31.73 -1.13
N GLU A 541 -12.01 -31.77 0.18
CA GLU A 541 -10.62 -31.81 0.70
C GLU A 541 -9.88 -33.09 0.25
N SER A 542 -10.60 -34.17 0.00
CA SER A 542 -10.07 -35.44 -0.52
C SER A 542 -9.57 -35.35 -1.95
N ASP A 543 -9.93 -34.30 -2.70
CA ASP A 543 -9.51 -34.15 -4.08
C ASP A 543 -8.03 -33.69 -4.19
N PHE A 544 -7.44 -33.29 -3.07
CA PHE A 544 -6.03 -32.94 -2.95
C PHE A 544 -5.34 -33.78 -1.87
N PRO A 545 -4.01 -33.99 -1.97
CA PRO A 545 -3.23 -34.51 -0.86
C PRO A 545 -3.48 -33.69 0.42
N PRO A 546 -3.63 -34.32 1.59
CA PRO A 546 -3.87 -33.62 2.84
C PRO A 546 -2.86 -32.51 3.11
N CYS A 547 -3.36 -31.38 3.65
CA CYS A 547 -2.57 -30.21 4.04
C CYS A 547 -1.64 -29.67 2.93
N LEU A 548 -1.95 -29.86 1.64
CA LEU A 548 -1.11 -29.40 0.54
C LEU A 548 -0.75 -27.90 0.62
N PHE A 549 -1.69 -27.07 1.09
CA PHE A 549 -1.53 -25.62 1.22
C PHE A 549 -0.40 -25.18 2.15
N THR A 550 0.13 -26.06 3.01
CA THR A 550 1.21 -25.70 3.97
C THR A 550 2.58 -25.57 3.31
N HIS A 551 2.80 -26.22 2.16
CA HIS A 551 4.10 -26.31 1.49
C HIS A 551 4.00 -26.12 -0.03
N MET A 552 2.81 -25.89 -0.57
CA MET A 552 2.63 -25.57 -2.00
C MET A 552 3.03 -24.12 -2.28
N THR A 553 4.25 -23.93 -2.76
CA THR A 553 4.84 -22.60 -2.94
C THR A 553 4.92 -22.19 -4.41
N GLY A 554 4.88 -20.88 -4.66
CA GLY A 554 5.10 -20.26 -5.96
C GLY A 554 6.50 -19.66 -6.07
N VAL A 555 6.58 -18.41 -6.54
CA VAL A 555 7.84 -17.67 -6.59
C VAL A 555 8.26 -17.26 -5.18
N VAL A 556 9.47 -17.65 -4.77
CA VAL A 556 9.99 -17.35 -3.44
C VAL A 556 10.98 -16.18 -3.51
N VAL A 557 10.80 -15.19 -2.64
CA VAL A 557 11.76 -14.10 -2.41
C VAL A 557 12.21 -14.08 -0.96
N THR A 558 13.16 -13.22 -0.61
CA THR A 558 13.54 -12.99 0.79
C THR A 558 13.25 -11.56 1.21
N ILE A 559 12.91 -11.39 2.49
CA ILE A 559 12.75 -10.09 3.14
C ILE A 559 13.56 -10.06 4.44
N GLY A 560 14.65 -9.31 4.47
CA GLY A 560 15.70 -9.37 5.48
C GLY A 560 16.26 -10.78 5.68
N GLY A 561 16.32 -11.58 4.61
CA GLY A 561 16.78 -12.98 4.65
C GLY A 561 15.70 -14.03 5.00
N MET A 562 14.49 -13.62 5.40
CA MET A 562 13.38 -14.56 5.61
C MET A 562 12.71 -14.90 4.29
N PRO A 563 12.58 -16.20 3.94
CA PRO A 563 11.92 -16.60 2.71
C PRO A 563 10.40 -16.37 2.82
N VAL A 564 9.81 -15.82 1.77
CA VAL A 564 8.37 -15.59 1.66
C VAL A 564 7.88 -15.99 0.26
N ASP A 565 6.66 -16.50 0.17
CA ASP A 565 6.03 -16.89 -1.08
C ASP A 565 5.17 -15.76 -1.65
N LEU A 566 5.39 -15.41 -2.91
CA LEU A 566 4.58 -14.43 -3.65
C LEU A 566 3.52 -15.10 -4.54
N GLY A 567 3.47 -16.44 -4.55
CA GLY A 567 2.59 -17.24 -5.39
C GLY A 567 3.06 -17.31 -6.84
N LEU A 568 2.34 -18.06 -7.66
CA LEU A 568 2.57 -18.15 -9.10
C LEU A 568 1.22 -18.32 -9.80
N PRO A 569 0.57 -17.24 -10.25
CA PRO A 569 -0.73 -17.31 -10.89
C PRO A 569 -0.71 -18.18 -12.15
N GLY A 570 -1.76 -18.95 -12.39
CA GLY A 570 -1.87 -19.78 -13.58
C GLY A 570 -2.16 -19.01 -14.87
N ASP A 571 -2.55 -17.74 -14.76
CA ASP A 571 -2.86 -16.84 -15.88
C ASP A 571 -1.69 -15.93 -16.29
N ILE A 572 -0.47 -16.21 -15.82
CA ILE A 572 0.75 -15.48 -16.22
C ILE A 572 0.93 -15.49 -17.75
N ASP A 573 1.31 -14.33 -18.32
CA ASP A 573 1.54 -14.18 -19.77
C ASP A 573 2.93 -14.68 -20.15
N ILE A 574 3.06 -16.01 -20.26
CA ILE A 574 4.31 -16.70 -20.60
C ILE A 574 4.94 -16.13 -21.88
N SER A 575 4.11 -15.81 -22.88
CA SER A 575 4.57 -15.33 -24.18
C SER A 575 5.28 -13.97 -24.07
N GLU A 576 4.71 -13.03 -23.31
CA GLU A 576 5.33 -11.72 -23.13
C GLU A 576 6.49 -11.77 -22.13
N ILE A 577 6.46 -12.67 -21.15
CA ILE A 577 7.56 -12.90 -20.20
C ILE A 577 8.84 -13.29 -20.96
N VAL A 578 8.74 -14.26 -21.87
CA VAL A 578 9.87 -14.70 -22.71
C VAL A 578 10.32 -13.57 -23.62
N LYS A 579 9.39 -12.88 -24.29
CA LYS A 579 9.71 -11.76 -25.18
C LYS A 579 10.40 -10.59 -24.47
N SER A 580 10.09 -10.39 -23.18
CA SER A 580 10.68 -9.33 -22.35
C SER A 580 12.05 -9.70 -21.76
N GLY A 581 12.57 -10.91 -22.04
CA GLY A 581 13.86 -11.38 -21.52
C GLY A 581 13.89 -11.52 -20.00
N LEU A 582 12.74 -11.81 -19.36
CA LEU A 582 12.65 -11.90 -17.90
C LEU A 582 13.15 -13.25 -17.35
N LEU A 583 13.46 -14.20 -18.24
CA LEU A 583 13.95 -15.54 -17.92
C LEU A 583 15.40 -15.77 -18.36
N ASP A 584 16.09 -14.73 -18.84
CA ASP A 584 17.43 -14.82 -19.39
C ASP A 584 18.53 -14.63 -18.34
#